data_AF-A0A6P0Z443-F1
#
_entry.id   AF-A0A6P0Z443-F1
#
_cell.length_a   1.000
_cell.length_b   1.000
_cell.length_c   1.000
_cell.angle_alpha   90.00
_cell.angle_beta   90.00
_cell.angle_gamma   90.00
#
_symmetry.space_group_name_H-M   'P 1'
#
loop_
_entity.id
_entity.type
_entity.pdbx_description
1 polymer ?
#
loop_
_entity_poly.entity_id
_entity_poly.type
_entity_poly.pdbx_seq_one_letter_code
_entity_poly.pdbx_strand_id
1 'polypeptide(L)'
;MNNIRLYVDEDAGENAVIQGLRARHIDVLTTIEAQRLGTTDADELQFATSVGRTIYTFNVRDFVQLHQEYMEKNQAHAGIIIIPEQRYSIGEKIRRLAQFISQTPAAKMINCLEFLYCHRVSDRQSILRLALIHPTTILKAEGRAIAFPCIDWDKRGDRILG
;
A
#
# COMPACT_ATOMS: atom_id res chain seq x y z
N MET A 1 15.86 3.71 16.67
CA MET A 1 14.45 3.47 16.29
C MET A 1 14.46 2.61 15.05
N ASN A 2 13.72 1.49 15.03
CA ASN A 2 13.73 0.57 13.88
C ASN A 2 12.99 1.21 12.70
N ASN A 3 13.72 1.48 11.62
CA ASN A 3 13.14 1.92 10.36
C ASN A 3 12.34 0.79 9.71
N ILE A 4 11.35 1.17 8.90
CA ILE A 4 10.61 0.23 8.06
C ILE A 4 11.59 -0.49 7.13
N ARG A 5 11.49 -1.82 7.12
CA ARG A 5 12.18 -2.69 6.17
C ARG A 5 11.15 -3.19 5.17
N LEU A 6 11.44 -3.12 3.89
CA LEU A 6 10.50 -3.45 2.84
C LEU A 6 10.65 -4.92 2.40
N TYR A 7 9.51 -5.54 2.16
CA TYR A 7 9.37 -6.69 1.27
C TYR A 7 8.65 -6.21 0.01
N VAL A 8 9.26 -6.36 -1.15
CA VAL A 8 8.73 -5.83 -2.42
C VAL A 8 8.13 -6.99 -3.20
N ASP A 9 6.83 -6.88 -3.42
CA ASP A 9 6.01 -7.77 -4.24
C ASP A 9 6.57 -7.88 -5.67
N GLU A 10 6.31 -9.01 -6.32
CA GLU A 10 6.75 -9.37 -7.67
C GLU A 10 6.46 -8.24 -8.68
N ASP A 11 5.23 -7.74 -8.70
CA ASP A 11 4.79 -6.70 -9.64
C ASP A 11 5.35 -5.31 -9.32
N ALA A 12 5.77 -5.09 -8.06
CA ALA A 12 6.38 -3.84 -7.62
C ALA A 12 7.92 -3.85 -7.72
N GLY A 13 8.50 -4.96 -8.18
CA GLY A 13 9.94 -5.25 -8.26
C GLY A 13 10.71 -4.53 -9.37
N GLU A 14 10.35 -3.30 -9.72
CA GLU A 14 11.12 -2.52 -10.71
C GLU A 14 12.56 -2.31 -10.26
N ASN A 15 13.53 -2.89 -10.99
CA ASN A 15 14.95 -2.84 -10.65
C ASN A 15 15.46 -1.43 -10.30
N ALA A 16 15.06 -0.42 -11.07
CA ALA A 16 15.48 0.96 -10.84
C ALA A 16 14.92 1.54 -9.52
N VAL A 17 13.71 1.14 -9.12
CA VAL A 17 13.11 1.52 -7.82
C VAL A 17 13.89 0.84 -6.69
N ILE A 18 14.14 -0.47 -6.79
CA ILE A 18 14.91 -1.23 -5.79
C ILE A 18 16.31 -0.61 -5.58
N GLN A 19 17.03 -0.35 -6.66
CA GLN A 19 18.36 0.27 -6.59
C GLN A 19 18.31 1.68 -5.99
N GLY A 20 17.29 2.47 -6.36
CA GLY A 20 17.10 3.81 -5.82
C GLY A 20 16.79 3.84 -4.32
N LEU A 21 16.09 2.83 -3.81
CA LEU A 21 15.82 2.66 -2.38
C LEU A 21 17.06 2.19 -1.62
N ARG A 22 17.79 1.21 -2.16
CA ARG A 22 19.05 0.72 -1.59
C ARG A 22 20.13 1.79 -1.53
N ALA A 23 20.23 2.63 -2.55
CA ALA A 23 21.11 3.80 -2.56
C ALA A 23 20.79 4.82 -1.45
N ARG A 24 19.60 4.76 -0.86
CA ARG A 24 19.18 5.55 0.30
C ARG A 24 19.28 4.78 1.62
N HIS A 25 19.98 3.65 1.64
CA HIS A 25 20.16 2.75 2.79
C HIS A 25 18.84 2.19 3.35
N ILE A 26 17.81 2.08 2.52
CA ILE A 26 16.56 1.40 2.88
C ILE A 26 16.78 -0.11 2.70
N ASP A 27 16.46 -0.88 3.74
CA ASP A 27 16.51 -2.34 3.70
C ASP A 27 15.34 -2.87 2.86
N VAL A 28 15.67 -3.49 1.72
CA VAL A 28 14.74 -3.99 0.73
C VAL A 28 15.04 -5.46 0.47
N LEU A 29 14.04 -6.31 0.63
CA LEU A 29 14.02 -7.71 0.19
C LEU A 29 12.94 -7.84 -0.90
N THR A 30 13.25 -8.47 -2.03
CA THR A 30 12.26 -8.70 -3.09
C THR A 30 11.70 -10.13 -3.03
N THR A 31 10.54 -10.36 -3.65
CA THR A 31 9.99 -11.72 -3.86
C THR A 31 10.99 -12.64 -4.56
N ILE A 32 11.76 -12.11 -5.54
CA ILE A 32 12.83 -12.84 -6.24
C ILE A 32 13.95 -13.27 -5.27
N GLU A 33 14.46 -12.34 -4.46
CA GLU A 33 15.55 -12.61 -3.51
C GLU A 33 15.12 -13.55 -2.39
N ALA A 34 13.84 -13.51 -2.02
CA ALA A 34 13.24 -14.44 -1.08
C ALA A 34 12.94 -15.83 -1.68
N GLN A 35 13.13 -16.01 -3.01
CA GLN A 35 12.78 -17.23 -3.74
C GLN A 35 11.30 -17.61 -3.62
N ARG A 36 10.41 -16.60 -3.68
CA ARG A 36 8.95 -16.75 -3.48
C ARG A 36 8.11 -16.37 -4.70
N LEU A 37 8.69 -16.42 -5.90
CA LEU A 37 7.95 -16.13 -7.13
C LEU A 37 6.73 -17.06 -7.28
N GLY A 38 5.60 -16.49 -7.70
CA GLY A 38 4.34 -17.22 -7.90
C GLY A 38 3.64 -17.69 -6.61
N THR A 39 4.02 -17.18 -5.43
CA THR A 39 3.23 -17.40 -4.20
C THR A 39 1.99 -16.51 -4.18
N THR A 40 0.98 -16.88 -3.40
CA THR A 40 -0.25 -16.08 -3.30
C THR A 40 -0.01 -14.78 -2.52
N ASP A 41 -0.82 -13.74 -2.74
CA ASP A 41 -0.75 -12.47 -1.99
C ASP A 41 -0.84 -12.70 -0.47
N ALA A 42 -1.64 -13.68 -0.04
CA ALA A 42 -1.78 -14.06 1.36
C ALA A 42 -0.46 -14.65 1.92
N ASP A 43 0.18 -15.54 1.17
CA ASP A 43 1.46 -16.14 1.52
C ASP A 43 2.59 -15.10 1.54
N GLU A 44 2.54 -14.12 0.63
CA GLU A 44 3.48 -12.99 0.62
C GLU A 44 3.32 -12.10 1.85
N LEU A 45 2.08 -11.72 2.19
CA LEU A 45 1.80 -10.92 3.38
C LEU A 45 2.21 -11.65 4.67
N GLN A 46 1.92 -12.95 4.75
CA GLN A 46 2.34 -13.79 5.86
C GLN A 46 3.86 -13.88 5.96
N PHE A 47 4.55 -14.11 4.83
CA PHE A 47 6.00 -14.16 4.79
C PHE A 47 6.62 -12.83 5.23
N ALA A 48 6.21 -11.71 4.63
CA ALA A 48 6.66 -10.36 4.97
C ALA A 48 6.50 -10.10 6.46
N THR A 49 5.35 -10.47 7.02
CA THR A 49 5.08 -10.39 8.46
C THR A 49 6.03 -11.25 9.28
N SER A 50 6.27 -12.50 8.88
CA SER A 50 7.16 -13.44 9.60
C SER A 50 8.60 -12.93 9.71
N VAL A 51 9.08 -12.19 8.71
CA VAL A 51 10.42 -11.59 8.71
C VAL A 51 10.44 -10.14 9.23
N GLY A 52 9.29 -9.64 9.70
CA GLY A 52 9.11 -8.31 10.25
C GLY A 52 9.38 -7.20 9.23
N ARG A 53 8.85 -7.36 8.01
CA ARG A 53 8.95 -6.43 6.90
C ARG A 53 7.56 -5.98 6.45
N THR A 54 7.44 -4.70 6.13
CA THR A 54 6.24 -4.11 5.54
C THR A 54 6.23 -4.44 4.05
N ILE A 55 5.10 -4.97 3.54
CA ILE A 55 4.97 -5.28 2.12
C ILE A 55 4.72 -4.02 1.30
N TYR A 56 5.35 -3.89 0.14
CA TYR A 56 5.12 -2.86 -0.84
C TYR A 56 4.60 -3.49 -2.14
N THR A 57 3.41 -3.07 -2.58
CA THR A 57 2.71 -3.63 -3.74
C THR A 57 2.01 -2.55 -4.58
N PHE A 58 1.67 -2.90 -5.82
CA PHE A 58 0.74 -2.17 -6.67
C PHE A 58 -0.68 -2.77 -6.67
N ASN A 59 -0.87 -3.97 -6.14
CA ASN A 59 -2.15 -4.67 -6.10
C ASN A 59 -3.05 -4.10 -4.98
N VAL A 60 -3.89 -3.14 -5.34
CA VAL A 60 -4.79 -2.47 -4.40
C VAL A 60 -5.86 -3.41 -3.85
N ARG A 61 -6.52 -4.16 -4.75
CA ARG A 61 -7.74 -4.89 -4.42
C ARG A 61 -7.45 -5.99 -3.41
N ASP A 62 -6.47 -6.83 -3.72
CA ASP A 62 -6.25 -8.05 -2.97
C ASP A 62 -5.62 -7.74 -1.61
N PHE A 63 -4.70 -6.77 -1.53
CA PHE A 63 -4.11 -6.36 -0.25
C PHE A 63 -5.07 -5.58 0.66
N VAL A 64 -6.04 -4.84 0.12
CA VAL A 64 -7.11 -4.24 0.95
C VAL A 64 -8.00 -5.32 1.54
N GLN A 65 -8.38 -6.32 0.74
CA GLN A 65 -9.16 -7.45 1.22
C GLN A 65 -8.39 -8.24 2.29
N LEU A 66 -7.12 -8.58 2.02
CA LEU A 66 -6.27 -9.29 2.99
C LEU A 66 -6.10 -8.51 4.29
N HIS A 67 -5.94 -7.18 4.22
CA HIS A 67 -5.89 -6.36 5.42
C HIS A 67 -7.16 -6.49 6.26
N GLN A 68 -8.35 -6.40 5.63
CA GLN A 68 -9.63 -6.57 6.33
C GLN A 68 -9.72 -7.95 6.98
N GLU A 69 -9.38 -9.01 6.23
CA GLU A 69 -9.39 -10.38 6.76
C GLU A 69 -8.46 -10.56 7.96
N TYR A 70 -7.27 -9.96 7.93
CA TYR A 70 -6.34 -9.98 9.07
C TYR A 70 -6.95 -9.27 10.29
N MET A 71 -7.61 -8.12 10.08
CA MET A 71 -8.23 -7.37 11.19
C MET A 71 -9.41 -8.15 11.79
N GLU A 72 -10.27 -8.74 10.96
CA GLU A 72 -11.41 -9.56 11.41
C GLU A 72 -10.96 -10.80 12.19
N LYS A 73 -9.87 -11.43 11.76
CA LYS A 73 -9.28 -12.60 12.41
C LYS A 73 -8.42 -12.25 13.64
N ASN A 74 -8.30 -10.97 14.01
CA ASN A 74 -7.36 -10.47 15.03
C ASN A 74 -5.91 -10.94 14.79
N GLN A 75 -5.54 -11.11 13.52
CA GLN A 75 -4.20 -11.50 13.10
C GLN A 75 -3.36 -10.27 12.81
N ALA A 76 -2.12 -10.27 13.29
CA ALA A 76 -1.22 -9.15 13.05
C ALA A 76 -0.50 -9.28 11.69
N HIS A 77 -0.27 -8.16 11.01
CA HIS A 77 0.68 -8.04 9.89
C HIS A 77 1.66 -6.89 10.12
N ALA A 78 2.84 -6.96 9.50
CA ALA A 78 3.91 -5.96 9.65
C ALA A 78 3.70 -4.67 8.82
N GLY A 79 2.48 -4.47 8.30
CA GLY A 79 2.07 -3.33 7.51
C GLY A 79 2.07 -3.57 6.00
N ILE A 80 1.28 -2.77 5.31
CA ILE A 80 1.09 -2.79 3.85
C ILE A 80 1.25 -1.36 3.33
N ILE A 81 2.07 -1.18 2.29
CA ILE A 81 2.23 0.08 1.57
C ILE A 81 1.78 -0.13 0.12
N ILE A 82 0.87 0.73 -0.35
CA ILE A 82 0.32 0.65 -1.70
C ILE A 82 0.62 1.93 -2.46
N ILE A 83 1.22 1.80 -3.65
CA ILE A 83 1.27 2.87 -4.65
C ILE A 83 0.30 2.51 -5.78
N PRO A 84 -0.94 3.03 -5.80
CA PRO A 84 -1.97 2.52 -6.71
C PRO A 84 -1.71 2.83 -8.20
N GLU A 85 -0.84 3.79 -8.50
CA GLU A 85 -0.57 4.21 -9.88
C GLU A 85 0.82 3.73 -10.33
N GLN A 86 0.83 2.62 -11.07
CA GLN A 86 2.05 2.07 -11.66
C GLN A 86 2.75 3.05 -12.62
N ARG A 87 2.01 4.02 -13.20
CA ARG A 87 2.55 5.01 -14.15
C ARG A 87 3.41 6.09 -13.50
N TYR A 88 3.53 6.13 -12.17
CA TYR A 88 4.47 7.04 -11.53
C TYR A 88 5.89 6.79 -12.02
N SER A 89 6.64 7.88 -12.23
CA SER A 89 8.04 7.75 -12.60
C SER A 89 8.80 7.04 -11.48
N ILE A 90 9.84 6.30 -11.86
CA ILE A 90 10.75 5.61 -10.93
C ILE A 90 11.20 6.58 -9.82
N GLY A 91 11.60 7.80 -10.19
CA GLY A 91 12.04 8.82 -9.24
C GLY A 91 10.97 9.21 -8.22
N GLU A 92 9.71 9.29 -8.63
CA GLU A 92 8.60 9.64 -7.73
C GLU A 92 8.26 8.48 -6.78
N LYS A 93 8.28 7.23 -7.25
CA LYS A 93 8.12 6.03 -6.41
C LYS A 93 9.19 6.01 -5.32
N ILE A 94 10.45 6.16 -5.71
CA ILE A 94 11.59 6.18 -4.77
C ILE A 94 11.47 7.32 -3.77
N ARG A 95 11.19 8.54 -4.24
CA ARG A 95 11.09 9.73 -3.38
C ARG A 95 10.02 9.55 -2.30
N ARG A 96 8.86 9.00 -2.66
CA ARG A 96 7.73 8.79 -1.74
C ARG A 96 8.00 7.71 -0.72
N LEU A 97 8.46 6.54 -1.17
CA LEU A 97 8.81 5.45 -0.28
C LEU A 97 9.88 5.91 0.72
N ALA A 98 10.94 6.56 0.24
CA ALA A 98 11.99 7.07 1.11
C ALA A 98 11.49 8.13 2.10
N GLN A 99 10.68 9.09 1.64
CA GLN A 99 10.09 10.11 2.51
C GLN A 99 9.23 9.46 3.61
N PHE A 100 8.33 8.55 3.23
CA PHE A 100 7.45 7.86 4.16
C PHE A 100 8.23 7.05 5.20
N ILE A 101 9.22 6.27 4.75
CA ILE A 101 10.05 5.43 5.62
C ILE A 101 10.89 6.27 6.59
N SER A 102 11.38 7.43 6.16
CA SER A 102 12.13 8.34 7.04
C SER A 102 11.29 8.99 8.14
N GLN A 103 9.96 9.08 7.95
CA GLN A 103 9.04 9.79 8.84
C GLN A 103 8.22 8.83 9.73
N THR A 104 8.20 7.54 9.39
CA THR A 104 7.34 6.56 10.03
C THR A 104 8.17 5.44 10.68
N PRO A 105 8.12 5.27 12.01
CA PRO A 105 8.77 4.15 12.68
C PRO A 105 8.04 2.84 12.36
N ALA A 106 8.78 1.73 12.26
CA ALA A 106 8.21 0.43 11.91
C ALA A 106 7.08 -0.03 12.83
N ALA A 107 7.13 0.33 14.13
CA ALA A 107 6.08 0.00 15.09
C ALA A 107 4.71 0.63 14.74
N LYS A 108 4.70 1.77 14.03
CA LYS A 108 3.46 2.39 13.54
C LYS A 108 2.86 1.65 12.36
N MET A 109 3.60 0.78 11.69
CA MET A 109 3.08 0.04 10.53
C MET A 109 2.38 -1.27 10.91
N ILE A 110 2.48 -1.72 12.17
CA ILE A 110 1.81 -2.94 12.61
C ILE A 110 0.30 -2.76 12.42
N ASN A 111 -0.31 -3.65 11.64
CA ASN A 111 -1.73 -3.63 11.30
C ASN A 111 -2.18 -2.36 10.56
N CYS A 112 -1.26 -1.66 9.89
CA CYS A 112 -1.58 -0.48 9.10
C CYS A 112 -1.46 -0.77 7.60
N LEU A 113 -2.39 -0.20 6.85
CA LEU A 113 -2.37 -0.16 5.40
C LEU A 113 -2.30 1.32 4.98
N GLU A 114 -1.25 1.67 4.24
CA GLU A 114 -0.94 3.05 3.87
C GLU A 114 -0.85 3.22 2.35
N PHE A 115 -1.53 4.24 1.84
CA PHE A 115 -1.53 4.58 0.43
C PHE A 115 -0.63 5.78 0.15
N LEU A 116 0.34 5.62 -0.75
CA LEU A 116 1.24 6.69 -1.16
C LEU A 116 0.82 7.29 -2.50
N TYR A 117 -0.15 8.22 -2.45
CA TYR A 117 -0.70 8.90 -3.64
C TYR A 117 0.19 10.03 -4.17
N CYS A 118 0.48 10.04 -5.48
CA CYS A 118 1.10 11.20 -6.12
C CYS A 118 0.17 12.40 -6.24
N HIS A 119 0.29 13.33 -5.31
CA HIS A 119 -0.29 14.65 -5.44
C HIS A 119 0.72 15.64 -6.06
N ARG A 120 0.57 15.91 -7.36
CA ARG A 120 0.47 17.31 -7.82
C ARG A 120 -1.01 17.54 -8.11
N VAL A 121 -1.75 18.08 -7.14
CA VAL A 121 -3.15 18.45 -7.40
C VAL A 121 -3.13 19.77 -8.14
N SER A 122 -3.28 19.73 -9.46
CA SER A 122 -3.66 20.89 -10.26
C SER A 122 -4.96 20.69 -11.05
N ASP A 123 -5.58 19.49 -10.99
CA ASP A 123 -6.82 19.24 -11.71
C ASP A 123 -7.88 18.43 -10.93
N ARG A 124 -9.14 18.82 -11.16
CA ARG A 124 -10.36 18.44 -10.44
C ARG A 124 -10.73 16.96 -10.61
N GLN A 125 -10.37 16.33 -11.74
CA GLN A 125 -10.63 14.90 -11.96
C GLN A 125 -9.77 13.99 -11.07
N SER A 126 -8.57 14.45 -10.70
CA SER A 126 -7.67 13.70 -9.82
C SER A 126 -8.20 13.63 -8.39
N ILE A 127 -8.88 14.70 -7.92
CA ILE A 127 -9.53 14.76 -6.60
C ILE A 127 -10.74 13.80 -6.55
N LEU A 128 -11.55 13.78 -7.62
CA LEU A 128 -12.72 12.90 -7.72
C LEU A 128 -12.32 11.41 -7.73
N ARG A 129 -11.18 11.05 -8.34
CA ARG A 129 -10.67 9.68 -8.33
C ARG A 129 -10.32 9.18 -6.93
N LEU A 130 -9.73 10.04 -6.08
CA LEU A 130 -9.40 9.71 -4.68
C LEU A 130 -10.64 9.46 -3.82
N ALA A 131 -11.71 10.22 -4.05
CA ALA A 131 -12.97 10.05 -3.33
C ALA A 131 -13.72 8.76 -3.69
N LEU A 132 -13.39 8.14 -4.84
CA LEU A 132 -14.06 6.94 -5.34
C LEU A 132 -13.36 5.63 -4.95
N ILE A 133 -12.10 5.69 -4.49
CA ILE A 133 -11.27 4.50 -4.24
C ILE A 133 -11.15 4.20 -2.72
N HIS A 134 -11.52 5.14 -1.85
CA HIS A 134 -11.52 4.95 -0.40
C HIS A 134 -12.84 5.38 0.26
N PRO A 135 -13.51 4.50 1.01
CA PRO A 135 -14.59 4.91 1.91
C PRO A 135 -14.11 5.59 3.21
N THR A 136 -12.79 5.67 3.48
CA THR A 136 -12.22 6.16 4.74
C THR A 136 -11.24 7.33 4.61
N THR A 137 -10.98 7.84 3.41
CA THR A 137 -10.11 9.01 3.25
C THR A 137 -10.85 10.26 3.73
N ILE A 138 -10.70 10.56 5.01
CA ILE A 138 -10.86 11.92 5.53
C ILE A 138 -9.76 12.74 4.85
N LEU A 139 -10.10 13.35 3.72
CA LEU A 139 -9.34 14.45 3.16
C LEU A 139 -9.34 15.55 4.23
N LYS A 140 -8.26 15.65 5.02
CA LYS A 140 -7.97 16.83 5.83
C LYS A 140 -7.62 17.99 4.89
N ALA A 141 -8.63 18.52 4.21
CA ALA A 141 -8.60 19.85 3.64
C ALA A 141 -9.06 20.81 4.75
N GLU A 142 -8.12 21.63 5.24
CA GLU A 142 -8.38 22.91 5.92
C GLU A 142 -9.54 22.92 6.93
N GLY A 143 -9.38 22.17 8.03
CA GLY A 143 -10.10 22.47 9.28
C GLY A 143 -11.59 22.13 9.34
N ARG A 144 -12.17 21.41 8.37
CA ARG A 144 -13.52 20.82 8.51
C ARG A 144 -13.50 19.33 8.18
N ALA A 145 -13.72 18.51 9.20
CA ALA A 145 -14.00 17.08 9.03
C ALA A 145 -15.41 16.94 8.45
N ILE A 146 -15.51 16.45 7.21
CA ILE A 146 -16.77 15.96 6.65
C ILE A 146 -16.70 14.44 6.75
N ALA A 147 -17.44 13.86 7.68
CA ALA A 147 -17.64 12.42 7.75
C ALA A 147 -18.68 12.03 6.70
N PHE A 148 -18.34 11.11 5.80
CA PHE A 148 -19.32 10.42 4.97
C PHE A 148 -19.57 9.02 5.55
N PRO A 149 -20.84 8.58 5.65
CA PRO A 149 -21.18 7.30 6.25
C PRO A 149 -20.74 6.14 5.35
N CYS A 150 -20.30 5.06 5.99
CA CYS A 150 -19.87 3.81 5.37
C CYS A 150 -20.87 3.33 4.29
N ILE A 151 -20.41 3.19 3.05
CA ILE A 151 -21.17 2.49 2.00
C ILE A 151 -20.70 1.04 1.98
N ASP A 152 -21.66 0.15 2.21
CA ASP A 152 -21.59 -1.30 2.12
C ASP A 152 -21.27 -1.74 0.67
N TRP A 153 -20.18 -2.49 0.48
CA TRP A 153 -19.66 -2.87 -0.84
C TRP A 153 -20.19 -4.22 -1.37
N ASP A 154 -21.17 -4.86 -0.70
CA ASP A 154 -21.69 -6.18 -1.06
C ASP A 154 -22.97 -6.19 -1.93
N LYS A 155 -23.14 -5.27 -2.90
CA LYS A 155 -24.35 -5.29 -3.79
C LYS A 155 -24.13 -4.94 -5.26
N ARG A 156 -23.01 -5.33 -5.86
CA ARG A 156 -22.88 -5.30 -7.35
C ARG A 156 -22.32 -6.58 -7.92
N GLY A 157 -23.09 -7.65 -7.74
CA GLY A 157 -22.96 -8.90 -8.46
C GLY A 157 -24.34 -9.51 -8.66
N ASP A 158 -25.24 -8.83 -9.39
CA ASP A 158 -26.27 -9.51 -10.18
C ASP A 158 -27.14 -8.54 -10.98
N ARG A 159 -27.47 -8.96 -12.21
CA ARG A 159 -28.38 -8.38 -13.22
C ARG A 159 -27.86 -7.25 -14.11
N ILE A 160 -27.12 -7.64 -15.14
CA ILE A 160 -27.38 -7.16 -16.52
C ILE A 160 -27.37 -8.38 -17.46
N LEU A 161 -28.46 -9.12 -17.47
CA LEU A 161 -29.01 -9.79 -18.65
C LEU A 161 -30.53 -9.82 -18.45
N GLY A 162 -31.21 -8.99 -19.24
CA GLY A 162 -32.64 -8.73 -19.22
C GLY A 162 -32.94 -7.54 -20.11
#